data_AF-A0A4W5MXA6-F1
#
_entry.id   AF-A0A4W5MXA6-F1
#
_cell.length_a   1.000
_cell.length_b   1.000
_cell.length_c   1.000
_cell.angle_alpha   90.00
_cell.angle_beta   90.00
_cell.angle_gamma   90.00
#
_symmetry.space_group_name_H-M   'P 1'
#
loop_
_entity.id
_entity.type
_entity.pdbx_description
1 polymer ?
#
loop_
_entity_poly.entity_id
_entity_poly.type
_entity_poly.pdbx_seq_one_letter_code
_entity_poly.pdbx_strand_id
1 'polypeptide(L)'
;MSINSPESLFTSVNGKLETKVYIAGLPNRTNSVIKPINPRLDGCIRGWNLMNQGASGVKEVIQEKESKHCFLHVERGTYFTGAGLAHFNIDYSE
;
A
#
# COMPACT_ATOMS: atom_id res chain seq x y z
N MET A 1 18.81 -1.50 -8.18
CA MET A 1 17.57 -1.07 -8.88
C MET A 1 18.00 -0.04 -9.91
N SER A 2 17.79 -0.33 -11.19
CA SER A 2 18.20 0.55 -12.29
C SER A 2 16.93 1.20 -12.85
N ILE A 3 16.68 2.45 -12.49
CA ILE A 3 15.52 3.20 -12.97
C ILE A 3 16.01 4.09 -14.13
N ASN A 4 15.58 3.77 -15.35
CA ASN A 4 15.85 4.59 -16.53
C ASN A 4 14.70 5.58 -16.71
N SER A 5 14.92 6.84 -16.36
CA SER A 5 13.99 7.95 -16.61
C SER A 5 14.68 9.00 -17.47
N PRO A 6 14.04 9.48 -18.56
CA PRO A 6 14.56 10.59 -19.36
C PRO A 6 14.51 11.94 -18.63
N GLU A 7 13.78 12.04 -17.52
CA GLU A 7 13.64 13.25 -16.69
C GLU A 7 14.24 13.06 -15.28
N SER A 8 14.46 14.17 -14.55
CA SER A 8 14.94 14.15 -13.16
C SER A 8 13.98 13.40 -12.25
N LEU A 9 14.41 12.25 -11.73
CA LEU A 9 13.64 11.40 -10.81
C LEU A 9 13.37 12.05 -9.45
N PHE A 10 14.16 13.05 -9.08
CA PHE A 10 14.11 13.67 -7.76
C PHE A 10 13.85 15.17 -7.89
N THR A 11 12.87 15.65 -7.14
CA THR A 11 12.64 17.09 -6.95
C THR A 11 13.62 17.61 -5.90
N SER A 12 14.32 18.69 -6.23
CA SER A 12 15.12 19.44 -5.25
C SER A 12 14.19 20.35 -4.45
N VAL A 13 14.12 20.12 -3.15
CA VAL A 13 13.41 20.97 -2.20
C VAL A 13 14.44 21.50 -1.20
N ASN A 14 14.66 22.82 -1.19
CA ASN A 14 15.67 23.47 -0.35
C ASN A 14 17.09 22.88 -0.49
N GLY A 15 17.48 22.53 -1.72
CA GLY A 15 18.81 21.96 -2.00
C GLY A 15 18.99 20.50 -1.61
N LYS A 16 17.92 19.80 -1.20
CA LYS A 16 17.93 18.35 -0.94
C LYS A 16 17.07 17.62 -1.97
N LEU A 17 17.57 16.47 -2.43
CA LEU A 17 16.81 15.56 -3.28
C LEU A 17 15.80 14.80 -2.42
N GLU A 18 14.53 14.88 -2.77
CA GLU A 18 13.45 14.16 -2.09
C GLU A 18 12.98 12.96 -2.91
N THR A 19 12.70 11.85 -2.24
CA THR A 19 12.01 10.68 -2.82
C THR A 19 10.85 10.29 -1.92
N LYS A 20 9.66 10.13 -2.52
CA LYS A 20 8.47 9.69 -1.80
C LYS A 20 8.16 8.25 -2.17
N VAL A 21 8.00 7.41 -1.15
CA VAL A 21 7.64 6.00 -1.30
C VAL A 21 6.30 5.79 -0.63
N TYR A 22 5.34 5.26 -1.40
CA TYR A 22 4.01 4.90 -0.92
C TYR A 22 3.90 3.39 -0.98
N ILE A 23 3.35 2.77 0.06
CA ILE A 23 3.21 1.32 0.15
C ILE A 23 1.73 0.96 0.24
N ALA A 24 1.32 -0.05 -0.52
CA ALA A 24 -0.06 -0.55 -0.57
C ALA A 24 -1.11 0.54 -0.89
N GLY A 25 -0.72 1.54 -1.69
CA GLY A 25 -1.57 2.67 -2.06
C GLY A 25 -0.87 3.60 -3.02
N LEU A 26 -1.60 4.60 -3.49
CA LEU A 26 -1.13 5.62 -4.42
C LEU A 26 -1.14 7.00 -3.75
N PRO A 27 -0.27 7.92 -4.17
CA PRO A 27 -0.33 9.31 -3.71
C PRO A 27 -1.69 9.94 -4.04
N ASN A 28 -2.02 11.00 -3.29
CA ASN A 28 -3.28 11.71 -3.44
C ASN A 28 -3.41 12.23 -4.88
N ARG A 29 -4.46 11.78 -5.60
CA ARG A 29 -4.73 11.85 -7.07
C ARG A 29 -4.58 10.51 -7.80
N THR A 30 -5.47 9.56 -7.50
CA THR A 30 -5.64 8.31 -8.28
C THR A 30 -6.00 8.53 -9.77
N ASN A 31 -6.40 9.74 -10.14
CA ASN A 31 -6.77 10.09 -11.52
C ASN A 31 -5.56 10.30 -12.45
N SER A 32 -4.33 10.32 -11.91
CA SER A 32 -3.09 10.45 -12.71
C SER A 32 -2.37 9.13 -12.96
N VAL A 33 -3.00 7.98 -12.66
CA VAL A 33 -2.42 6.68 -13.00
C VAL A 33 -2.66 6.40 -14.48
N ILE A 34 -1.65 5.85 -15.17
CA ILE A 34 -1.71 5.52 -16.61
C ILE A 34 -2.94 4.65 -16.93
N LYS A 35 -3.31 3.75 -16.01
CA LYS A 35 -4.54 2.97 -16.07
C LYS A 35 -5.29 3.04 -14.74
N PRO A 36 -6.62 3.22 -14.76
CA PRO A 36 -7.43 3.15 -13.55
C PRO A 36 -7.25 1.80 -12.85
N ILE A 37 -7.14 1.83 -11.53
CA ILE A 37 -7.02 0.64 -10.68
C ILE A 37 -7.74 0.88 -9.36
N ASN A 38 -8.34 -0.17 -8.80
CA ASN A 38 -8.77 -0.18 -7.40
C ASN A 38 -7.53 -0.46 -6.52
N PRO A 39 -7.03 0.51 -5.74
CA PRO A 39 -5.78 0.34 -5.00
C PRO A 39 -5.92 -0.51 -3.73
N ARG A 40 -7.14 -0.95 -3.36
CA ARG A 40 -7.36 -1.79 -2.17
C ARG A 40 -6.60 -3.11 -2.31
N LEU A 41 -5.67 -3.35 -1.39
CA LEU A 41 -4.84 -4.55 -1.34
C LEU A 41 -5.05 -5.25 0.00
N ASP A 42 -5.63 -6.45 -0.05
CA ASP A 42 -5.61 -7.39 1.07
C ASP A 42 -4.38 -8.29 0.90
N GLY A 43 -3.29 -7.90 1.55
CA GLY A 43 -2.00 -8.57 1.40
C GLY A 43 -1.05 -8.24 2.54
N CYS A 44 -0.15 -9.17 2.85
CA CYS A 44 0.81 -9.03 3.93
C CYS A 44 2.23 -8.77 3.40
N ILE A 45 2.92 -7.78 3.96
CA ILE A 45 4.29 -7.43 3.58
C ILE A 45 5.23 -7.71 4.76
N ARG A 46 6.31 -8.43 4.50
CA ARG A 46 7.36 -8.77 5.47
C ARG A 46 8.74 -8.59 4.84
N GLY A 47 9.79 -8.64 5.65
CA GLY A 47 11.17 -8.55 5.17
C GLY A 47 11.50 -7.19 4.56
N TRP A 48 10.97 -6.11 5.15
CA TRP A 48 11.19 -4.74 4.70
C TRP A 48 12.68 -4.41 4.63
N ASN A 49 13.10 -3.86 3.49
CA ASN A 49 14.42 -3.27 3.33
C ASN A 49 14.35 -2.09 2.36
N LEU A 50 13.97 -0.93 2.87
CA LEU A 50 13.97 0.31 2.09
C LEU A 50 15.30 1.03 2.30
N MET A 51 16.02 1.33 1.21
CA MET A 51 17.29 2.07 1.25
C MET A 51 18.36 1.47 2.18
N ASN A 52 18.41 0.13 2.31
CA ASN A 52 19.30 -0.57 3.25
C ASN A 52 19.07 -0.24 4.74
N GLN A 53 17.90 0.31 5.08
CA GLN A 53 17.52 0.64 6.45
C GLN A 53 16.60 -0.41 7.09
N GLY A 54 16.39 -1.54 6.42
CA GLY A 54 15.52 -2.60 6.94
C GLY A 54 14.09 -2.11 7.15
N ALA A 55 13.53 -2.43 8.32
CA ALA A 55 12.19 -2.04 8.74
C ALA A 55 12.15 -0.74 9.59
N SER A 56 13.24 0.02 9.63
CA SER A 56 13.32 1.26 10.43
C SER A 56 12.18 2.21 10.09
N GLY A 57 11.46 2.70 11.10
CA GLY A 57 10.32 3.60 10.96
C GLY A 57 8.96 2.93 10.73
N VAL A 58 8.93 1.64 10.36
CA VAL A 58 7.69 0.86 10.21
C VAL A 58 7.55 -0.20 11.30
N LYS A 59 8.68 -0.73 11.79
CA LYS A 59 8.72 -1.80 12.78
C LYS A 59 7.94 -1.44 14.05
N GLU A 60 8.16 -0.24 14.58
CA GLU A 60 7.52 0.23 15.81
C GLU A 60 6.00 0.31 15.62
N VAL A 61 5.56 0.85 14.47
CA VAL A 61 4.14 0.98 14.12
C VAL A 61 3.45 -0.38 13.98
N ILE A 62 4.13 -1.38 13.42
CA ILE A 62 3.60 -2.74 13.30
C ILE A 62 3.49 -3.37 14.68
N GLN A 63 4.55 -3.30 15.49
CA GLN A 63 4.60 -3.95 16.81
C GLN A 63 3.57 -3.38 17.80
N GLU A 64 3.30 -2.08 17.75
CA GLU A 64 2.36 -1.41 18.65
C GLU A 64 0.89 -1.65 18.28
N LYS A 65 0.59 -2.05 17.03
CA LYS A 65 -0.79 -2.14 16.52
C LYS A 65 -1.09 -3.53 15.99
N GLU A 66 -1.83 -4.30 16.76
CA GLU A 66 -2.32 -5.62 16.35
C GLU A 66 -3.11 -5.58 15.03
N SER A 67 -3.83 -4.48 14.76
CA SER A 67 -4.53 -4.25 13.48
C SER A 67 -3.61 -4.10 12.26
N LYS A 68 -2.28 -4.07 12.45
CA LYS A 68 -1.26 -4.11 11.39
C LYS A 68 -0.63 -5.49 11.22
N HIS A 69 -1.01 -6.46 12.04
CA HIS A 69 -0.61 -7.85 11.86
C HIS A 69 -1.56 -8.58 10.91
N CYS A 70 -0.98 -9.50 10.15
CA CYS A 70 -1.73 -10.40 9.28
C CYS A 70 -1.85 -11.78 9.95
N PHE A 71 -2.79 -12.60 9.48
CA PHE A 71 -2.82 -14.02 9.84
C PHE A 71 -1.54 -14.73 9.40
N LEU A 72 -1.04 -15.65 10.25
CA LEU A 72 0.15 -16.45 9.95
C LEU A 72 -0.11 -17.50 8.86
N HIS A 73 -1.33 -18.04 8.84
CA HIS A 73 -1.81 -19.01 7.86
C HIS A 73 -3.08 -18.45 7.24
N VAL A 74 -3.15 -18.47 5.91
CA VAL A 74 -4.28 -17.95 5.14
C VAL A 74 -4.70 -18.99 4.12
N GLU A 75 -6.00 -19.02 3.83
CA GLU A 75 -6.59 -19.81 2.77
C GLU A 75 -7.32 -18.89 1.79
N ARG A 76 -7.62 -19.41 0.60
CA ARG A 76 -8.35 -18.65 -0.40
C ARG A 76 -9.80 -18.46 0.04
N GLY A 77 -10.25 -17.22 0.11
CA GLY A 77 -11.64 -16.90 0.41
C GLY A 77 -11.80 -15.48 0.93
N THR A 78 -12.94 -15.23 1.56
CA THR A 78 -13.22 -14.00 2.29
C THR A 78 -13.65 -14.38 3.70
N TYR A 79 -13.03 -13.79 4.71
CA TYR A 79 -13.29 -14.11 6.10
C TYR A 79 -14.28 -13.12 6.72
N PHE A 80 -15.35 -13.64 7.32
CA PHE A 80 -16.38 -12.85 7.98
C PHE A 80 -16.33 -13.09 9.48
N THR A 81 -16.01 -12.05 10.25
CA THR A 81 -15.94 -12.13 11.73
C THR A 81 -17.30 -12.20 12.42
N GLY A 82 -18.39 -11.93 11.68
CA GLY A 82 -19.74 -11.77 12.23
C GLY A 82 -20.01 -10.40 12.86
N ALA A 83 -19.03 -9.50 12.89
CA ALA A 83 -19.17 -8.17 13.49
C ALA A 83 -19.87 -7.13 12.58
N GLY A 84 -20.17 -7.48 11.33
CA GLY A 84 -20.78 -6.57 10.36
C GLY A 84 -21.01 -7.20 8.98
N LEU A 85 -21.43 -6.37 8.03
CA LEU A 85 -21.71 -6.77 6.65
C LEU A 85 -21.13 -5.78 5.63
N ALA A 86 -20.92 -6.26 4.41
CA ALA A 86 -20.66 -5.43 3.24
C ALA A 86 -21.91 -5.40 2.35
N HIS A 87 -22.30 -4.22 1.87
CA HIS A 87 -23.44 -4.03 1.00
C HIS A 87 -22.97 -3.56 -0.39
N PHE A 88 -23.66 -3.99 -1.43
CA PHE A 88 -23.39 -3.60 -2.81
C PHE A 88 -24.64 -2.95 -3.39
N ASN A 89 -24.46 -1.85 -4.13
CA ASN A 89 -25.54 -1.28 -4.92
C ASN A 89 -25.55 -1.98 -6.28
N ILE A 90 -26.49 -2.89 -6.46
CA ILE A 90 -26.65 -3.71 -7.67
C ILE A 90 -28.03 -3.39 -8.24
N ASP A 91 -28.09 -3.06 -9.52
CA ASP A 91 -29.35 -2.92 -10.24
C ASP A 91 -29.83 -4.30 -10.67
N TYR A 92 -31.07 -4.63 -10.33
CA TYR A 92 -31.72 -5.91 -10.62
C TYR A 92 -32.88 -5.76 -11.61
N SER A 93 -33.01 -4.59 -12.27
CA SER A 93 -34.10 -4.30 -13.19
C SER A 93 -33.94 -4.87 -14.61
N GLU A 94 -32.94 -5.73 -14.84
CA GLU A 94 -32.77 -6.48 -16.09
C GLU A 94 -33.65 -7.74 -16.18
#